data_AF-A0AAX6MWC1-F1
#
_entry.id   AF-A0AAX6MWC1-F1
#
_cell.length_a   1.000
_cell.length_b   1.000
_cell.length_c   1.000
_cell.angle_alpha   90.00
_cell.angle_beta   90.00
_cell.angle_gamma   90.00
#
_symmetry.space_group_name_H-M   'P 1'
#
loop_
_entity.id
_entity.type
_entity.pdbx_description
1 polymer ?
#
loop_
_entity_poly.entity_id
_entity_poly.type
_entity_poly.pdbx_seq_one_letter_code
_entity_poly.pdbx_strand_id
1 'polypeptide(L)'
;MSLRFEQFIRFTTDSVGLERTFRLFQSIVQILSNFALPFDLLLQVFTLTTEKTPSPATTRVILKALNQRLALARRFFRLFRFLDSFNAAQKLSSKLSAAQDSNSKKGAAAPRGFVARVHPWIDVFAKTFMGMYLLLEASTIVDALQVPGLAIWTVERERTISIEAQRFWLFSLVCSAVYNVLEISFTLSAADPPSSTGKGASSEKKTASQEKRKLEQKREVTTKVYKLSRGATASLLDIVLPGTTVGWVKAEPGTVGLAMFVTTILTMMDVWERCGREVAASG
;
A
#
# COMPACT_ATOMS: atom_id res chain seq x y z
N MET A 1 -7.80 -30.62 5.92
CA MET A 1 -8.03 -29.54 4.95
C MET A 1 -6.67 -29.02 4.48
N SER A 2 -6.46 -28.71 3.19
CA SER A 2 -5.14 -28.24 2.73
C SER A 2 -4.84 -26.85 3.29
N LEU A 3 -3.63 -26.63 3.83
CA LEU A 3 -3.17 -25.33 4.35
C LEU A 3 -3.38 -24.19 3.34
N ARG A 4 -3.26 -24.50 2.03
CA ARG A 4 -3.50 -23.55 0.95
C ARG A 4 -4.96 -23.12 0.82
N PHE A 5 -5.88 -24.05 1.06
CA PHE A 5 -7.31 -23.77 1.00
C PHE A 5 -7.74 -22.90 2.18
N GLU A 6 -7.22 -23.15 3.38
CA GLU A 6 -7.47 -22.31 4.56
C GLU A 6 -6.87 -20.90 4.40
N GLN A 7 -5.66 -20.80 3.86
CA GLN A 7 -5.06 -19.52 3.47
C GLN A 7 -5.94 -18.75 2.47
N PHE A 8 -6.51 -19.45 1.49
CA PHE A 8 -7.43 -18.85 0.52
C PHE A 8 -8.72 -18.34 1.18
N ILE A 9 -9.34 -19.13 2.06
CA ILE A 9 -10.52 -18.70 2.83
C ILE A 9 -10.18 -17.45 3.64
N ARG A 10 -9.03 -17.43 4.33
CA ARG A 10 -8.61 -16.28 5.14
C ARG A 10 -8.38 -15.04 4.29
N PHE A 11 -7.82 -15.20 3.10
CA PHE A 11 -7.60 -14.11 2.16
C PHE A 11 -8.92 -13.53 1.63
N THR A 12 -9.88 -14.37 1.24
CA THR A 12 -11.17 -13.93 0.66
C THR A 12 -12.17 -13.41 1.69
N THR A 13 -11.96 -13.71 2.97
CA THR A 13 -12.78 -13.18 4.08
C THR A 13 -12.13 -11.96 4.76
N ASP A 14 -10.88 -11.64 4.44
CA ASP A 14 -10.19 -10.45 4.93
C ASP A 14 -10.59 -9.22 4.11
N SER A 15 -10.97 -8.13 4.79
CA SER A 15 -11.40 -6.89 4.14
C SER A 15 -10.33 -6.26 3.25
N VAL A 16 -9.04 -6.43 3.58
CA VAL A 16 -7.92 -5.93 2.75
C VAL A 16 -7.77 -6.81 1.52
N GLY A 17 -7.87 -8.13 1.66
CA GLY A 17 -7.85 -9.08 0.55
C GLY A 17 -8.96 -8.81 -0.46
N LEU A 18 -10.19 -8.57 0.03
CA LEU A 18 -11.32 -8.18 -0.80
C LEU A 18 -11.11 -6.83 -1.49
N GLU A 19 -10.67 -5.79 -0.76
CA GLU A 19 -10.40 -4.48 -1.37
C GLU A 19 -9.37 -4.60 -2.50
N ARG A 20 -8.28 -5.35 -2.31
CA ARG A 20 -7.26 -5.57 -3.34
C ARG A 20 -7.79 -6.37 -4.52
N THR A 21 -8.69 -7.33 -4.29
CA THR A 21 -9.36 -8.07 -5.37
C THR A 21 -10.22 -7.15 -6.23
N PHE A 22 -11.00 -6.26 -5.62
CA PHE A 22 -11.77 -5.25 -6.36
C PHE A 22 -10.86 -4.23 -7.05
N ARG A 23 -9.72 -3.90 -6.45
CA ARG A 23 -8.72 -3.00 -7.06
C ARG A 23 -8.12 -3.64 -8.32
N LEU A 24 -7.90 -4.95 -8.29
CA LEU A 24 -7.43 -5.73 -9.43
C LEU A 24 -8.46 -5.69 -10.56
N PHE A 25 -9.72 -5.99 -10.26
CA PHE A 25 -10.81 -5.89 -11.25
C PHE A 25 -10.94 -4.49 -11.83
N GLN A 26 -10.85 -3.45 -11.00
CA GLN A 26 -10.90 -2.07 -11.47
C GLN A 26 -9.75 -1.77 -12.44
N SER A 27 -8.53 -2.17 -12.09
CA SER A 27 -7.36 -1.95 -12.95
C SER A 27 -7.46 -2.68 -14.30
N ILE A 28 -7.98 -3.91 -14.31
CA ILE A 28 -8.23 -4.69 -15.52
C ILE A 28 -9.27 -3.98 -16.41
N VAL A 29 -10.40 -3.56 -15.84
CA VAL A 29 -11.43 -2.80 -16.56
C VAL A 29 -10.86 -1.50 -17.14
N GLN A 30 -9.98 -0.83 -16.40
CA GLN A 30 -9.30 0.38 -16.87
C GLN A 30 -8.37 0.10 -18.05
N ILE A 31 -7.58 -0.97 -18.01
CA ILE A 31 -6.71 -1.40 -19.12
C ILE A 31 -7.56 -1.75 -20.35
N LEU A 32 -8.60 -2.57 -20.18
CA LEU A 32 -9.53 -2.96 -21.25
C LEU A 32 -10.20 -1.75 -21.90
N SER A 33 -10.45 -0.67 -21.15
CA SER A 33 -11.13 0.52 -21.68
C SER A 33 -10.21 1.45 -22.48
N ASN A 34 -8.89 1.39 -22.26
CA ASN A 34 -7.95 2.41 -22.72
C ASN A 34 -6.90 1.90 -23.72
N PHE A 35 -6.66 0.59 -23.80
CA PHE A 35 -5.76 0.01 -24.79
C PHE A 35 -6.53 -0.70 -25.90
N ALA A 36 -6.15 -0.46 -27.16
CA ALA A 36 -6.84 -1.01 -28.33
C ALA A 36 -6.82 -2.55 -28.34
N LEU A 37 -5.63 -3.17 -28.23
CA LEU A 37 -5.47 -4.63 -28.29
C LEU A 37 -6.35 -5.42 -27.30
N PRO A 38 -6.30 -5.15 -25.97
CA PRO A 38 -7.13 -5.89 -25.03
C PRO A 38 -8.62 -5.54 -25.17
N PHE A 39 -8.96 -4.33 -25.65
CA PHE A 39 -10.34 -3.96 -25.94
C PHE A 39 -10.91 -4.75 -27.13
N ASP A 40 -10.15 -4.87 -28.22
CA ASP A 40 -10.57 -5.59 -29.42
C ASP A 40 -10.70 -7.09 -29.14
N LEU A 41 -9.79 -7.65 -28.34
CA LEU A 41 -9.91 -9.03 -27.86
C LEU A 41 -11.20 -9.24 -27.05
N LEU A 42 -11.55 -8.30 -26.16
CA LEU A 42 -12.79 -8.36 -25.39
C LEU A 42 -14.02 -8.35 -26.30
N LEU A 43 -14.04 -7.50 -27.33
CA LEU A 43 -15.13 -7.45 -28.30
C LEU A 43 -15.24 -8.75 -29.10
N GLN A 44 -14.13 -9.36 -29.47
CA GLN A 44 -14.13 -10.68 -30.13
C GLN A 44 -14.73 -11.75 -29.21
N VAL A 45 -14.31 -11.80 -27.94
CA VAL A 45 -14.89 -12.73 -26.96
C VAL A 45 -16.39 -12.52 -26.84
N PHE A 46 -16.86 -11.28 -26.69
CA PHE A 46 -18.30 -11.01 -26.64
C PHE A 46 -19.04 -11.37 -27.92
N THR A 47 -18.43 -11.18 -29.09
CA THR A 47 -19.03 -11.60 -30.36
C THR A 47 -19.18 -13.13 -30.43
N LEU A 48 -18.27 -13.88 -29.80
CA LEU A 48 -18.35 -15.34 -29.73
C LEU A 48 -19.32 -15.85 -28.66
N THR A 49 -19.54 -15.09 -27.58
CA THR A 49 -20.35 -15.54 -26.42
C THR A 49 -21.74 -14.93 -26.36
N THR A 50 -22.04 -13.91 -27.17
CA THR A 50 -23.33 -13.21 -27.14
C THR A 50 -23.98 -13.20 -28.52
N GLU A 51 -25.31 -13.34 -28.55
CA GLU A 51 -26.09 -13.36 -29.80
C GLU A 51 -26.07 -12.02 -30.55
N LYS A 52 -25.75 -10.92 -29.85
CA LYS A 52 -25.78 -9.57 -30.41
C LYS A 52 -24.38 -8.99 -30.43
N THR A 53 -23.91 -8.57 -31.61
CA THR A 53 -22.62 -7.91 -31.76
C THR A 53 -22.58 -6.65 -30.89
N PRO A 54 -21.64 -6.55 -29.93
CA PRO A 54 -21.56 -5.41 -29.04
C PRO A 54 -21.08 -4.16 -29.78
N SER A 55 -21.75 -3.03 -29.57
CA SER A 55 -21.28 -1.73 -30.07
C SER A 55 -20.02 -1.30 -29.31
N PRO A 56 -18.89 -1.00 -29.98
CA PRO A 56 -17.65 -0.57 -29.33
C PRO A 56 -17.84 0.66 -28.43
N ALA A 57 -18.62 1.64 -28.89
CA ALA A 57 -18.88 2.87 -28.12
C ALA A 57 -19.64 2.56 -26.83
N THR A 58 -20.70 1.75 -26.93
CA THR A 58 -21.51 1.34 -25.77
C THR A 58 -20.68 0.54 -24.77
N THR A 59 -19.85 -0.40 -25.24
CA THR A 59 -18.97 -1.20 -24.39
C THR A 59 -18.02 -0.32 -23.58
N ARG A 60 -17.42 0.72 -24.19
CA ARG A 60 -16.55 1.67 -23.46
C ARG A 60 -17.29 2.44 -22.36
N VAL A 61 -18.51 2.89 -22.62
CA VAL A 61 -19.35 3.58 -21.63
C VAL A 61 -19.65 2.64 -20.45
N ILE A 62 -20.03 1.40 -20.74
CA ILE A 62 -20.32 0.38 -19.72
C ILE A 62 -19.07 0.08 -18.88
N LEU A 63 -17.91 -0.11 -19.51
CA LEU A 63 -16.67 -0.36 -18.78
C LEU A 63 -16.27 0.82 -17.89
N LYS A 64 -16.48 2.06 -18.34
CA LYS A 64 -16.24 3.25 -17.51
C LYS A 64 -17.18 3.30 -16.29
N ALA A 65 -18.47 2.98 -16.49
CA ALA A 65 -19.43 2.89 -15.38
C ALA A 65 -19.07 1.75 -14.41
N LEU A 66 -18.64 0.60 -14.91
CA LEU A 66 -18.15 -0.51 -14.10
C LEU A 66 -16.93 -0.11 -13.28
N ASN A 67 -15.98 0.62 -13.88
CA ASN A 67 -14.79 1.12 -13.17
C ASN A 67 -15.18 2.00 -11.98
N GLN A 68 -16.15 2.91 -12.17
CA GLN A 68 -16.66 3.77 -11.10
C GLN A 68 -17.34 2.96 -9.98
N ARG A 69 -18.16 1.96 -10.34
CA ARG A 69 -18.82 1.08 -9.37
C ARG A 69 -17.83 0.24 -8.56
N LEU A 70 -16.78 -0.28 -9.21
CA LEU A 70 -15.70 -0.99 -8.53
C LEU A 70 -14.92 -0.05 -7.59
N ALA A 71 -14.65 1.19 -8.03
CA ALA A 71 -14.02 2.19 -7.17
C ALA A 71 -14.85 2.48 -5.93
N LEU A 72 -16.17 2.65 -6.08
CA LEU A 72 -17.12 2.84 -4.98
C LEU A 72 -17.15 1.63 -4.04
N ALA A 73 -17.24 0.40 -4.57
CA ALA A 73 -17.24 -0.81 -3.77
C ALA A 73 -15.99 -0.91 -2.87
N ARG A 74 -14.81 -0.49 -3.38
CA ARG A 74 -13.59 -0.44 -2.58
C ARG A 74 -13.68 0.52 -1.41
N ARG A 75 -14.41 1.64 -1.54
CA ARG A 75 -14.61 2.62 -0.44
C ARG A 75 -15.29 1.98 0.77
N PHE A 76 -16.22 1.05 0.56
CA PHE A 76 -16.90 0.35 1.66
C PHE A 76 -15.94 -0.51 2.49
N PHE A 77 -15.01 -1.23 1.86
CA PHE A 77 -14.02 -2.06 2.57
C PHE A 77 -13.03 -1.25 3.43
N ARG A 78 -12.95 0.06 3.20
CA ARG A 78 -12.00 0.97 3.85
C ARG A 78 -12.64 2.08 4.68
N LEU A 79 -13.97 2.06 4.82
CA LEU A 79 -14.77 3.12 5.44
C LEU A 79 -14.20 3.61 6.78
N PHE A 80 -13.79 2.70 7.66
CA PHE A 80 -13.25 3.03 8.99
C PHE A 80 -11.73 2.91 9.12
N ARG A 81 -11.01 2.66 8.03
CA ARG A 81 -9.54 2.47 8.07
C ARG A 81 -8.77 3.75 8.41
N PHE A 82 -9.43 4.91 8.38
CA PHE A 82 -8.85 6.15 8.89
C PHE A 82 -8.52 6.03 10.39
N LEU A 83 -9.33 5.30 11.17
CA LEU A 83 -9.10 5.05 12.59
C LEU A 83 -7.81 4.26 12.82
N ASP A 84 -7.60 3.20 12.03
CA ASP A 84 -6.36 2.41 12.07
C ASP A 84 -5.13 3.28 11.75
N SER A 85 -5.27 4.16 10.76
CA SER A 85 -4.19 5.04 10.31
C SER A 85 -3.83 6.08 11.39
N PHE A 86 -4.82 6.73 12.00
CA PHE A 86 -4.58 7.68 13.08
C PHE A 86 -4.07 7.00 14.36
N ASN A 87 -4.60 5.83 14.72
CA ASN A 87 -4.11 5.03 15.84
C ASN A 87 -2.65 4.61 15.64
N ALA A 88 -2.28 4.19 14.42
CA ALA A 88 -0.90 3.86 14.07
C ALA A 88 0.02 5.09 14.20
N ALA A 89 -0.40 6.26 13.70
CA ALA A 89 0.35 7.50 13.83
C ALA A 89 0.55 7.90 15.31
N GLN A 90 -0.51 7.83 16.12
CA GLN A 90 -0.46 8.17 17.54
C GLN A 90 0.46 7.23 18.32
N LYS A 91 0.37 5.90 18.08
CA LYS A 91 1.25 4.91 18.70
C LYS A 91 2.72 5.13 18.35
N LEU A 92 3.03 5.55 17.12
CA LEU A 92 4.40 5.83 16.71
C LEU A 92 4.91 7.13 17.34
N SER A 93 4.08 8.17 17.35
CA SER A 93 4.40 9.45 17.99
C SER A 93 4.65 9.30 19.49
N SER A 94 3.82 8.54 20.21
CA SER A 94 3.98 8.36 21.67
C SER A 94 5.25 7.59 22.01
N LYS A 95 5.59 6.56 21.22
CA LYS A 95 6.86 5.83 21.36
C LYS A 95 8.07 6.74 21.15
N LEU A 96 7.99 7.63 20.16
CA LEU A 96 9.09 8.55 19.83
C LEU A 96 9.30 9.60 20.93
N SER A 97 8.22 10.17 21.46
CA SER A 97 8.29 11.08 22.61
C SER A 97 8.88 10.40 23.86
N ALA A 98 8.43 9.19 24.18
CA ALA A 98 8.96 8.42 25.32
C ALA A 98 10.45 8.05 25.16
N ALA A 99 10.88 7.75 23.93
CA ALA A 99 12.29 7.50 23.62
C ALA A 99 13.15 8.77 23.79
N GLN A 100 12.61 9.94 23.47
CA GLN A 100 13.30 11.22 23.66
C GLN A 100 13.49 11.54 25.16
N ASP A 101 12.46 11.34 25.98
CA ASP A 101 12.51 11.59 27.42
C ASP A 101 13.50 10.64 28.13
N SER A 102 13.54 9.37 27.71
CA SER A 102 14.45 8.37 28.28
C SER A 102 15.91 8.61 27.89
N ASN A 103 16.19 9.03 26.64
CA ASN A 103 17.54 9.41 26.22
C ASN A 103 18.05 10.67 26.93
N SER A 104 17.17 11.65 27.20
CA SER A 104 17.51 12.83 28.01
C SER A 104 17.94 12.47 29.44
N LYS A 105 17.38 11.40 30.02
CA LYS A 105 17.69 10.94 31.38
C LYS A 105 18.92 10.05 31.49
N LYS A 106 19.26 9.29 30.43
CA LYS A 106 20.36 8.32 30.43
C LYS A 106 21.69 8.88 29.92
N GLY A 107 21.77 10.16 29.55
CA GLY A 107 22.98 10.74 28.94
C GLY A 107 23.40 10.00 27.65
N ALA A 108 22.47 9.29 27.03
CA ALA A 108 22.74 8.49 25.84
C ALA A 108 23.04 9.43 24.67
N ALA A 109 24.08 9.13 23.90
CA ALA A 109 24.46 9.93 22.73
C ALA A 109 23.23 10.09 21.80
N ALA A 110 22.81 11.33 21.57
CA ALA A 110 21.71 11.62 20.66
C ALA A 110 21.99 10.98 19.28
N PRO A 111 20.95 10.50 18.57
CA PRO A 111 21.12 9.96 17.22
C PRO A 111 21.90 10.98 16.38
N ARG A 112 23.05 10.55 15.85
CA ARG A 112 23.95 11.41 15.08
C ARG A 112 23.29 11.75 13.74
N GLY A 113 22.99 13.03 13.54
CA GLY A 113 22.50 13.59 12.27
C GLY A 113 21.00 13.92 12.25
N PHE A 114 20.66 15.02 11.57
CA PHE A 114 19.28 15.49 11.39
C PHE A 114 18.38 14.42 10.77
N VAL A 115 18.87 13.73 9.73
CA VAL A 115 18.11 12.69 8.99
C VAL A 115 17.67 11.56 9.91
N ALA A 116 18.54 11.07 10.81
CA ALA A 116 18.21 10.02 11.75
C ALA A 116 17.12 10.43 12.76
N ARG A 117 17.06 11.73 13.11
CA ARG A 117 16.05 12.27 14.03
C ARG A 117 14.69 12.45 13.36
N VAL A 118 14.66 12.91 12.10
CA VAL A 118 13.41 13.16 11.38
C VAL A 118 12.83 11.90 10.74
N HIS A 119 13.66 10.89 10.44
CA HIS A 119 13.24 9.67 9.74
C HIS A 119 12.00 8.99 10.36
N PRO A 120 11.93 8.73 11.69
CA PRO A 120 10.73 8.14 12.28
C PRO A 120 9.48 9.02 12.16
N TRP A 121 9.64 10.36 12.17
CA TRP A 121 8.52 11.28 12.00
C TRP A 121 7.93 11.23 10.57
N ILE A 122 8.72 10.85 9.57
CA ILE A 122 8.22 10.70 8.19
C ILE A 122 7.15 9.60 8.13
N ASP A 123 7.29 8.50 8.87
CA ASP A 123 6.25 7.47 8.95
C ASP A 123 5.01 7.97 9.72
N VAL A 124 5.18 8.78 10.79
CA VAL A 124 4.04 9.44 11.46
C VAL A 124 3.23 10.25 10.44
N PHE A 125 3.89 11.10 9.66
CA PHE A 125 3.23 11.91 8.63
C PHE A 125 2.57 11.03 7.57
N ALA A 126 3.23 9.96 7.13
CA ALA A 126 2.66 9.02 6.17
C ALA A 126 1.32 8.45 6.69
N LYS A 127 1.26 8.01 7.95
CA LYS A 127 0.03 7.47 8.56
C LYS A 127 -1.04 8.54 8.79
N THR A 128 -0.66 9.74 9.23
CA THR A 128 -1.60 10.84 9.43
C THR A 128 -2.25 11.28 8.13
N PHE A 129 -1.47 11.47 7.06
CA PHE A 129 -2.00 11.81 5.74
C PHE A 129 -2.87 10.69 5.15
N MET A 130 -2.50 9.43 5.36
CA MET A 130 -3.36 8.30 4.98
C MET A 130 -4.70 8.34 5.73
N GLY A 131 -4.66 8.63 7.04
CA GLY A 131 -5.87 8.79 7.84
C GLY A 131 -6.76 9.91 7.33
N MET A 132 -6.20 11.08 7.02
CA MET A 132 -6.95 12.21 6.45
C MET A 132 -7.57 11.87 5.09
N TYR A 133 -6.83 11.21 4.21
CA TYR A 133 -7.37 10.73 2.93
C TYR A 133 -8.60 9.83 3.13
N LEU A 134 -8.47 8.82 3.99
CA LEU A 134 -9.54 7.86 4.26
C LEU A 134 -10.75 8.51 4.94
N LEU A 135 -10.52 9.47 5.84
CA LEU A 135 -11.58 10.22 6.51
C LEU A 135 -12.37 11.07 5.52
N LEU A 136 -11.70 11.82 4.65
CA LEU A 136 -12.36 12.65 3.65
C LEU A 136 -13.13 11.79 2.64
N GLU A 137 -12.56 10.67 2.21
CA GLU A 137 -13.29 9.76 1.32
C GLU A 137 -14.53 9.16 2.01
N ALA A 138 -14.41 8.74 3.27
CA ALA A 138 -15.53 8.25 4.08
C ALA A 138 -16.65 9.30 4.19
N SER A 139 -16.29 10.59 4.35
CA SER A 139 -17.27 11.69 4.44
C SER A 139 -18.06 11.92 3.16
N THR A 140 -17.60 11.42 2.02
CA THR A 140 -18.24 11.57 0.70
C THR A 140 -18.93 10.29 0.21
N ILE A 141 -18.99 9.23 1.04
CA ILE A 141 -19.49 7.93 0.57
C ILE A 141 -20.98 7.96 0.24
N VAL A 142 -21.78 8.74 0.99
CA VAL A 142 -23.23 8.86 0.78
C VAL A 142 -23.51 9.61 -0.52
N ASP A 143 -22.81 10.71 -0.78
CA ASP A 143 -22.91 11.48 -2.02
C ASP A 143 -22.49 10.64 -3.24
N ALA A 144 -21.44 9.82 -3.08
CA ALA A 144 -20.96 8.93 -4.13
C ALA A 144 -21.98 7.83 -4.50
N LEU A 145 -22.96 7.52 -3.65
CA LEU A 145 -24.05 6.60 -3.98
C LEU A 145 -25.07 7.23 -4.96
N GLN A 146 -25.07 8.55 -5.11
CA GLN A 146 -25.95 9.29 -6.02
C GLN A 146 -27.43 8.98 -5.82
N VAL A 147 -27.84 8.72 -4.57
CA VAL A 147 -29.25 8.50 -4.23
C VAL A 147 -29.98 9.86 -4.25
N PRO A 148 -31.03 10.02 -5.08
CA PRO A 148 -31.77 11.28 -5.16
C PRO A 148 -32.28 11.72 -3.78
N GLY A 149 -31.99 12.96 -3.39
CA GLY A 149 -32.44 13.55 -2.13
C GLY A 149 -31.61 13.20 -0.88
N LEU A 150 -30.56 12.38 -1.00
CA LEU A 150 -29.72 11.96 0.13
C LEU A 150 -28.30 12.57 0.11
N ALA A 151 -28.05 13.60 -0.71
CA ALA A 151 -26.75 14.26 -0.75
C ALA A 151 -26.47 15.01 0.56
N ILE A 152 -25.29 14.78 1.14
CA ILE A 152 -24.78 15.46 2.34
C ILE A 152 -24.05 16.74 1.93
N TRP A 153 -23.31 16.68 0.82
CA TRP A 153 -22.53 17.77 0.27
C TRP A 153 -23.16 18.25 -1.05
N THR A 154 -22.91 19.51 -1.40
CA THR A 154 -23.15 19.97 -2.77
C THR A 154 -22.17 19.30 -3.72
N VAL A 155 -22.52 19.19 -5.00
CA VAL A 155 -21.67 18.55 -6.03
C VAL A 155 -20.29 19.24 -6.13
N GLU A 156 -20.25 20.56 -5.98
CA GLU A 156 -19.01 21.33 -5.97
C GLU A 156 -18.16 21.02 -4.74
N ARG A 157 -18.81 20.87 -3.58
CA ARG A 157 -18.13 20.59 -2.31
C ARG A 157 -17.62 19.15 -2.26
N GLU A 158 -18.42 18.17 -2.69
CA GLU A 158 -18.02 16.76 -2.82
C GLU A 158 -16.79 16.64 -3.72
N ARG A 159 -16.79 17.30 -4.88
CA ARG A 159 -15.65 17.34 -5.80
C ARG A 159 -14.42 17.94 -5.14
N THR A 160 -14.58 19.05 -4.43
CA THR A 160 -13.46 19.71 -3.72
C THR A 160 -12.88 18.79 -2.65
N ILE A 161 -13.73 18.20 -1.80
CA ILE A 161 -13.31 17.24 -0.76
C ILE A 161 -12.59 16.05 -1.39
N SER A 162 -13.10 15.53 -2.51
CA SER A 162 -12.47 14.42 -3.22
C SER A 162 -11.08 14.77 -3.73
N ILE A 163 -10.85 15.98 -4.25
CA ILE A 163 -9.53 16.44 -4.70
C ILE A 163 -8.57 16.62 -3.51
N GLU A 164 -9.02 17.22 -2.41
CA GLU A 164 -8.19 17.34 -1.20
C GLU A 164 -7.84 15.97 -0.62
N ALA A 165 -8.76 15.02 -0.63
CA ALA A 165 -8.50 13.64 -0.23
C ALA A 165 -7.35 13.04 -1.08
N GLN A 166 -7.37 13.23 -2.40
CA GLN A 166 -6.28 12.76 -3.28
C GLN A 166 -4.93 13.42 -2.97
N ARG A 167 -4.91 14.71 -2.59
CA ARG A 167 -3.67 15.38 -2.16
C ARG A 167 -3.10 14.76 -0.89
N PHE A 168 -3.94 14.48 0.10
CA PHE A 168 -3.50 13.77 1.31
C PHE A 168 -2.99 12.36 1.00
N TRP A 169 -3.66 11.64 0.09
CA TRP A 169 -3.17 10.33 -0.32
C TRP A 169 -1.79 10.43 -0.98
N LEU A 170 -1.61 11.40 -1.87
CA LEU A 170 -0.32 11.65 -2.52
C LEU A 170 0.77 11.96 -1.49
N PHE A 171 0.53 12.86 -0.55
CA PHE A 171 1.51 13.17 0.51
C PHE A 171 1.84 11.95 1.36
N SER A 172 0.85 11.11 1.68
CA SER A 172 1.08 9.85 2.38
C SER A 172 2.00 8.90 1.62
N LEU A 173 1.80 8.77 0.30
CA LEU A 173 2.63 7.90 -0.55
C LEU A 173 4.07 8.43 -0.65
N VAL A 174 4.24 9.75 -0.80
CA VAL A 174 5.57 10.38 -0.83
C VAL A 174 6.31 10.14 0.48
N CYS A 175 5.66 10.42 1.62
CA CYS A 175 6.26 10.14 2.93
C CYS A 175 6.59 8.65 3.11
N SER A 176 5.69 7.76 2.71
CA SER A 176 5.91 6.31 2.79
C SER A 176 7.10 5.85 1.94
N ALA A 177 7.23 6.37 0.72
CA ALA A 177 8.34 6.06 -0.17
C ALA A 177 9.67 6.55 0.42
N VAL A 178 9.73 7.80 0.88
CA VAL A 178 10.93 8.37 1.52
C VAL A 178 11.31 7.58 2.76
N TYR A 179 10.35 7.28 3.65
CA TYR A 179 10.59 6.47 4.84
C TYR A 179 11.18 5.10 4.48
N ASN A 180 10.57 4.37 3.53
CA ASN A 180 11.04 3.04 3.16
C ASN A 180 12.46 3.07 2.57
N VAL A 181 12.79 4.07 1.74
CA VAL A 181 14.13 4.23 1.15
C VAL A 181 15.19 4.54 2.21
N LEU A 182 14.88 5.44 3.15
CA LEU A 182 15.77 5.76 4.27
C LEU A 182 15.94 4.55 5.20
N GLU A 183 14.88 3.82 5.50
CA GLU A 183 14.92 2.63 6.35
C GLU A 183 15.74 1.50 5.72
N ILE A 184 15.69 1.32 4.40
CA ILE A 184 16.58 0.39 3.67
C ILE A 184 18.03 0.81 3.88
N SER A 185 18.34 2.10 3.67
CA SER A 185 19.69 2.63 3.81
C SER A 185 20.24 2.41 5.21
N PHE A 186 19.46 2.74 6.26
CA PHE A 186 19.87 2.51 7.64
C PHE A 186 19.98 1.02 7.99
N THR A 187 19.08 0.18 7.49
CA THR A 187 19.12 -1.26 7.75
C THR A 187 20.37 -1.89 7.12
N LEU A 188 20.78 -1.45 5.92
CA LEU A 188 22.00 -1.91 5.27
C LEU A 188 23.26 -1.43 6.00
N SER A 189 23.33 -0.15 6.37
CA SER A 189 24.49 0.38 7.12
C SER A 189 24.65 -0.25 8.50
N ALA A 190 23.57 -0.66 9.16
CA ALA A 190 23.63 -1.35 10.45
C ALA A 190 24.00 -2.85 10.32
N ALA A 191 23.96 -3.42 9.12
CA ALA A 191 24.28 -4.82 8.87
C ALA A 191 25.79 -5.06 8.60
N ASP A 192 26.57 -4.01 8.33
CA ASP A 192 28.01 -4.12 8.16
C ASP A 192 28.69 -4.45 9.50
N PRO A 193 29.43 -5.58 9.60
CA PRO A 193 30.12 -5.91 10.82
C PRO A 193 31.28 -4.93 11.07
N PRO A 194 31.51 -4.47 12.31
CA PRO A 194 32.76 -3.79 12.63
C PRO A 194 33.91 -4.74 12.31
N SER A 195 34.90 -4.27 11.56
CA SER A 195 36.11 -5.01 11.21
C SER A 195 36.81 -5.50 12.48
N SER A 196 36.58 -6.75 12.87
CA SER A 196 37.22 -7.34 14.03
C SER A 196 38.62 -7.83 13.65
N THR A 197 39.59 -6.92 13.72
CA THR A 197 40.99 -7.26 13.92
C THR A 197 41.13 -7.80 15.34
N GLY A 198 41.14 -9.13 15.50
CA GLY A 198 41.25 -9.76 16.82
C GLY A 198 41.49 -11.26 16.73
N LYS A 199 42.77 -11.65 16.65
CA LYS A 199 43.24 -13.03 16.83
C LYS A 199 42.84 -13.53 18.23
N GLY A 200 42.28 -14.73 18.30
CA GLY A 200 42.05 -15.39 19.58
C GLY A 200 41.39 -16.75 19.41
N ALA A 201 42.20 -17.80 19.49
CA ALA A 201 41.80 -19.19 19.35
C ALA A 201 40.79 -19.62 20.45
N SER A 202 39.68 -20.24 20.05
CA SER A 202 39.07 -21.43 20.66
C SER A 202 37.60 -21.61 20.24
N SER A 203 37.24 -22.88 19.97
CA SER A 203 35.88 -23.43 19.99
C SER A 203 35.07 -23.41 18.68
N GLU A 204 35.21 -24.48 17.88
CA GLU A 204 34.35 -24.82 16.73
C GLU A 204 32.85 -24.75 17.04
N LYS A 205 32.45 -25.04 18.29
CA LYS A 205 31.05 -24.96 18.75
C LYS A 205 30.56 -23.51 18.92
N LYS A 206 31.44 -22.57 19.28
CA LYS A 206 31.14 -21.12 19.30
C LYS A 206 31.12 -20.54 17.88
N THR A 207 31.97 -21.04 16.98
CA THR A 207 31.99 -20.65 15.56
C THR A 207 30.68 -21.01 14.88
N ALA A 208 30.20 -22.25 15.02
CA ALA A 208 28.94 -22.70 14.42
C ALA A 208 27.70 -21.94 14.96
N SER A 209 27.68 -21.58 16.24
CA SER A 209 26.60 -20.75 16.82
C SER A 209 26.66 -19.29 16.34
N GLN A 210 27.86 -18.72 16.20
CA GLN A 210 28.04 -17.38 15.63
C GLN A 210 27.71 -17.33 14.13
N GLU A 211 28.07 -18.36 13.35
CA GLU A 211 27.71 -18.46 11.94
C GLU A 211 26.21 -18.60 11.73
N LYS A 212 25.53 -19.43 12.54
CA LYS A 212 24.06 -19.52 12.54
C LYS A 212 23.41 -18.17 12.84
N ARG A 213 23.88 -17.46 13.87
CA ARG A 213 23.38 -16.10 14.20
C ARG A 213 23.63 -15.08 13.09
N LYS A 214 24.81 -15.11 12.46
CA LYS A 214 25.11 -14.25 11.30
C LYS A 214 24.23 -14.58 10.10
N LEU A 215 23.96 -15.86 9.86
CA LEU A 215 23.08 -16.31 8.78
C LEU A 215 21.63 -15.91 9.02
N GLU A 216 21.13 -16.07 10.25
CA GLU A 216 19.80 -15.61 10.68
C GLU A 216 19.67 -14.10 10.54
N GLN A 217 20.65 -13.33 11.04
CA GLN A 217 20.68 -11.87 10.91
C GLN A 217 20.69 -11.43 9.44
N LYS A 218 21.50 -12.07 8.58
CA LYS A 218 21.50 -11.80 7.13
C LYS A 218 20.14 -12.09 6.50
N ARG A 219 19.49 -13.19 6.89
CA ARG A 219 18.15 -13.56 6.39
C ARG A 219 17.09 -12.57 6.85
N GLU A 220 17.15 -12.11 8.09
CA GLU A 220 16.27 -11.08 8.63
C GLU A 220 16.44 -9.74 7.91
N VAL A 221 17.68 -9.28 7.73
CA VAL A 221 18.01 -8.07 6.97
C VAL A 221 17.49 -8.17 5.54
N THR A 222 17.77 -9.28 4.85
CA THR A 222 17.31 -9.50 3.47
C THR A 222 15.78 -9.47 3.38
N THR A 223 15.10 -10.13 4.31
CA THR A 223 13.62 -10.17 4.36
C THR A 223 13.05 -8.78 4.64
N LYS A 224 13.67 -8.01 5.55
CA LYS A 224 13.25 -6.65 5.90
C LYS A 224 13.45 -5.71 4.71
N VAL A 225 14.62 -5.72 4.09
CA VAL A 225 14.94 -4.91 2.90
C VAL A 225 14.00 -5.26 1.73
N TYR A 226 13.72 -6.54 1.50
CA TYR A 226 12.77 -6.96 0.48
C TYR A 226 11.37 -6.39 0.70
N LYS A 227 10.86 -6.47 1.95
CA LYS A 227 9.54 -5.90 2.31
C LYS A 227 9.51 -4.38 2.13
N LEU A 228 10.55 -3.69 2.59
CA LEU A 228 10.66 -2.22 2.46
C LEU A 228 10.78 -1.80 1.00
N SER A 229 11.61 -2.48 0.21
CA SER A 229 11.79 -2.22 -1.22
C SER A 229 10.47 -2.35 -1.98
N ARG A 230 9.74 -3.45 -1.74
CA ARG A 230 8.42 -3.65 -2.34
C ARG A 230 7.41 -2.58 -1.90
N GLY A 231 7.42 -2.19 -0.63
CA GLY A 231 6.60 -1.08 -0.12
C GLY A 231 6.94 0.27 -0.76
N ALA A 232 8.23 0.56 -0.98
CA ALA A 232 8.70 1.75 -1.68
C ALA A 232 8.25 1.75 -3.14
N THR A 233 8.50 0.65 -3.87
CA THR A 233 8.08 0.49 -5.27
C THR A 233 6.57 0.64 -5.43
N ALA A 234 5.79 0.01 -4.55
CA ALA A 234 4.34 0.14 -4.56
C ALA A 234 3.90 1.60 -4.34
N SER A 235 4.52 2.29 -3.37
CA SER A 235 4.20 3.70 -3.09
C SER A 235 4.57 4.63 -4.25
N LEU A 236 5.73 4.42 -4.88
CA LEU A 236 6.22 5.22 -6.00
C LEU A 236 5.35 5.05 -7.25
N LEU A 237 4.96 3.82 -7.58
CA LEU A 237 4.03 3.57 -8.68
C LEU A 237 2.65 4.15 -8.38
N ASP A 238 2.19 4.07 -7.13
CA ASP A 238 0.88 4.60 -6.73
C ASP A 238 0.79 6.12 -6.76
N ILE A 239 1.91 6.87 -6.70
CA ILE A 239 1.92 8.34 -6.83
C ILE A 239 1.23 8.82 -8.11
N VAL A 240 1.31 8.04 -9.19
CA VAL A 240 0.69 8.39 -10.48
C VAL A 240 -0.83 8.53 -10.35
N LEU A 241 -1.49 7.75 -9.50
CA LEU A 241 -2.95 7.71 -9.36
C LEU A 241 -3.52 9.02 -8.79
N PRO A 242 -3.16 9.45 -7.56
CA PRO A 242 -3.59 10.74 -7.06
C PRO A 242 -2.89 11.90 -7.77
N GLY A 243 -1.65 11.73 -8.23
CA GLY A 243 -0.92 12.76 -8.97
C GLY A 243 -1.64 13.18 -10.26
N THR A 244 -2.23 12.23 -10.98
CA THR A 244 -3.04 12.52 -12.17
C THR A 244 -4.37 13.16 -11.79
N THR A 245 -5.01 12.71 -10.72
CA THR A 245 -6.31 13.24 -10.27
C THR A 245 -6.21 14.69 -9.79
N VAL A 246 -5.11 15.05 -9.13
CA VAL A 246 -4.82 16.43 -8.68
C VAL A 246 -4.29 17.31 -9.83
N GLY A 247 -3.88 16.71 -10.95
CA GLY A 247 -3.35 17.41 -12.13
C GLY A 247 -1.86 17.74 -12.06
N TRP A 248 -1.12 17.13 -11.13
CA TRP A 248 0.35 17.32 -11.02
C TRP A 248 1.13 16.38 -11.94
N VAL A 249 0.54 15.24 -12.32
CA VAL A 249 1.14 14.27 -13.25
C VAL A 249 0.26 14.18 -14.50
N LYS A 250 0.85 14.34 -15.68
CA LYS A 250 0.16 14.10 -16.95
C LYS A 250 0.34 12.63 -17.35
N ALA A 251 -0.57 11.77 -16.89
CA ALA A 251 -0.60 10.37 -17.30
C ALA A 251 -1.93 10.04 -17.97
N GLU A 252 -1.88 9.21 -19.01
CA GLU A 252 -3.10 8.72 -19.65
C GLU A 252 -3.84 7.73 -18.74
N PRO A 253 -5.18 7.63 -18.84
CA PRO A 253 -5.94 6.71 -18.00
C PRO A 253 -5.51 5.24 -18.16
N GLY A 254 -4.98 4.84 -19.31
CA GLY A 254 -4.37 3.52 -19.53
C GLY A 254 -3.12 3.30 -18.67
N THR A 255 -2.21 4.27 -18.62
CA THR A 255 -1.01 4.23 -17.78
C THR A 255 -1.38 4.14 -16.29
N VAL A 256 -2.39 4.90 -15.85
CA VAL A 256 -2.91 4.83 -14.48
C VAL A 256 -3.44 3.42 -14.17
N GLY A 257 -4.15 2.80 -15.12
CA GLY A 257 -4.62 1.42 -15.00
C GLY A 257 -3.49 0.40 -14.85
N LEU A 258 -2.40 0.55 -15.62
CA LEU A 258 -1.23 -0.32 -15.53
C LEU A 258 -0.48 -0.16 -14.21
N ALA A 259 -0.25 1.09 -13.77
CA ALA A 259 0.35 1.37 -12.48
C ALA A 259 -0.48 0.78 -11.34
N MET A 260 -1.81 0.94 -11.40
CA MET A 260 -2.74 0.34 -10.45
C MET A 260 -2.68 -1.19 -10.46
N PHE A 261 -2.56 -1.81 -11.64
CA PHE A 261 -2.50 -3.27 -11.78
C PHE A 261 -1.23 -3.84 -11.11
N VAL A 262 -0.06 -3.30 -11.44
CA VAL A 262 1.23 -3.76 -10.89
C VAL A 262 1.26 -3.59 -9.38
N THR A 263 0.86 -2.41 -8.87
CA THR A 263 0.82 -2.14 -7.42
C THR A 263 -0.18 -3.02 -6.69
N THR A 264 -1.30 -3.36 -7.34
CA THR A 264 -2.27 -4.30 -6.76
C THR A 264 -1.67 -5.68 -6.62
N ILE A 265 -1.00 -6.22 -7.63
CA ILE A 265 -0.34 -7.54 -7.51
C ILE A 265 0.67 -7.53 -6.36
N LEU A 266 1.54 -6.51 -6.33
CA LEU A 266 2.56 -6.38 -5.28
C LEU A 266 1.93 -6.37 -3.89
N THR A 267 0.90 -5.55 -3.68
CA THR A 267 0.25 -5.40 -2.36
C THR A 267 -0.69 -6.56 -2.02
N MET A 268 -1.26 -7.25 -3.00
CA MET A 268 -2.07 -8.44 -2.81
C MET A 268 -1.21 -9.61 -2.32
N MET A 269 0.04 -9.71 -2.79
CA MET A 269 1.02 -10.66 -2.28
C MET A 269 1.34 -10.43 -0.79
N ASP A 270 1.40 -9.18 -0.30
CA ASP A 270 1.60 -8.90 1.15
C ASP A 270 0.48 -9.53 1.98
N VAL A 271 -0.75 -9.32 1.52
CA VAL A 271 -1.95 -9.78 2.21
C VAL A 271 -1.99 -11.30 2.18
N TRP A 272 -1.69 -11.90 1.03
CA TRP A 272 -1.59 -13.35 0.87
C TRP A 272 -0.58 -13.96 1.83
N GLU A 273 0.65 -13.43 1.87
CA GLU A 273 1.70 -13.91 2.78
C GLU A 273 1.33 -13.70 4.25
N ARG A 274 0.66 -12.59 4.60
CA ARG A 274 0.16 -12.34 5.96
C ARG A 274 -0.87 -13.40 6.35
N CYS A 275 -1.88 -13.65 5.52
CA CYS A 275 -2.89 -14.67 5.79
C CYS A 275 -2.26 -16.06 5.94
N GLY A 276 -1.24 -16.39 5.12
CA GLY A 276 -0.52 -17.66 5.25
C GLY A 276 0.21 -17.81 6.59
N ARG A 277 0.83 -16.73 7.10
CA ARG A 277 1.46 -16.74 8.43
C ARG A 277 0.43 -16.88 9.56
N GLU A 278 -0.72 -16.23 9.46
CA GLU A 278 -1.79 -16.33 10.46
C GLU A 278 -2.37 -17.75 10.55
N VAL A 279 -2.57 -18.40 9.40
CA VAL A 279 -3.05 -19.78 9.34
C VAL A 279 -1.99 -20.74 9.90
N ALA A 280 -0.72 -20.59 9.51
CA ALA A 280 0.38 -21.41 10.02
C ALA A 280 0.65 -21.23 11.52
N ALA A 281 0.20 -20.12 12.13
CA ALA A 281 0.30 -19.90 13.56
C ALA A 281 -0.91 -20.44 14.35
N SER A 282 -2.02 -20.74 13.66
CA SER A 282 -3.26 -21.24 14.25
C SER A 282 -3.39 -22.77 14.21
N GLY A 283 -2.59 -23.45 13.38
CA GLY A 283 -2.54 -24.90 13.25
C GLY A 283 -1.30 -25.49 13.92
#